data_AF-A0A9E2TZN8-F1
#
_entry.id   AF-A0A9E2TZN8-F1
#
_cell.length_a   1.000
_cell.length_b   1.000
_cell.length_c   1.000
_cell.angle_alpha   90.00
_cell.angle_beta   90.00
_cell.angle_gamma   90.00
#
_symmetry.space_group_name_H-M   'P 1'
#
loop_
_entity.id
_entity.type
_entity.pdbx_description
1 polymer ?
#
loop_
_entity_poly.entity_id
_entity_poly.type
_entity_poly.pdbx_seq_one_letter_code
_entity_poly.pdbx_strand_id
1 'polypeptide(L)'
;MTRSVKSLLILIIILLSASNSQSQGVSFSYLFPTNGYLSAPVSPFSLRGVGLDFGLVGVETGFTLYTVPGLPIDDLPFKSEKPLMGPGFATLVPLQLSLGVKSKAVSFKVLGGGFGIWNINPRINYGNFDRAVRDFKGWDVANADL
;
A
#
# COMPACT_ATOMS: atom_id res chain seq x y z
N MET A 1 -30.87 -11.70 35.41
CA MET A 1 -30.61 -11.85 33.95
C MET A 1 -30.70 -10.51 33.19
N THR A 2 -30.29 -9.40 33.79
CA THR A 2 -30.72 -8.06 33.31
C THR A 2 -29.59 -7.03 33.15
N ARG A 3 -28.40 -7.25 33.73
CA ARG A 3 -27.29 -6.27 33.66
C ARG A 3 -26.37 -6.51 32.47
N SER A 4 -25.90 -7.74 32.26
CA SER A 4 -25.04 -8.08 31.11
C SER A 4 -25.74 -7.94 29.76
N VAL A 5 -27.05 -8.24 29.68
CA VAL A 5 -27.83 -8.06 28.45
C VAL A 5 -27.99 -6.58 28.11
N LYS A 6 -28.20 -5.72 29.12
CA LYS A 6 -28.25 -4.26 28.92
C LYS A 6 -26.91 -3.69 28.48
N SER A 7 -25.80 -4.13 29.08
CA SER A 7 -24.45 -3.70 28.65
C SER A 7 -24.12 -4.14 27.22
N LEU A 8 -24.49 -5.36 26.84
CA LEU A 8 -24.33 -5.86 25.47
C LEU A 8 -25.14 -5.03 24.47
N LEU A 9 -26.39 -4.70 24.83
CA LEU A 9 -27.30 -3.95 23.97
C LEU A 9 -26.85 -2.49 23.82
N ILE A 10 -26.31 -1.88 24.88
CA ILE A 10 -25.68 -0.55 24.82
C ILE A 10 -24.43 -0.56 23.93
N LEU A 11 -23.58 -1.59 24.03
CA LEU A 11 -22.40 -1.73 23.17
C LEU A 11 -22.79 -1.85 21.69
N ILE A 12 -23.82 -2.63 21.38
CA ILE A 12 -24.35 -2.78 20.02
C ILE A 12 -24.90 -1.44 19.49
N ILE A 13 -25.64 -0.68 20.31
CA ILE A 13 -26.16 0.64 19.91
C ILE A 13 -25.04 1.64 19.65
N ILE A 14 -23.98 1.64 20.46
CA ILE A 14 -22.80 2.49 20.26
C ILE A 14 -22.10 2.13 18.94
N LEU A 15 -21.95 0.84 18.63
CA LEU A 15 -21.37 0.37 17.38
C LEU A 15 -22.21 0.76 16.16
N LEU A 16 -23.55 0.71 16.27
CA LEU A 16 -24.47 1.11 15.19
C LEU A 16 -24.50 2.64 14.96
N SER A 17 -24.29 3.43 16.02
CA SER A 17 -24.33 4.91 15.95
C SER A 17 -23.07 5.53 15.31
N ALA A 18 -22.00 4.76 15.15
CA ALA A 18 -20.75 5.19 14.50
C ALA A 18 -20.86 5.24 12.95
N SER A 19 -22.04 4.99 12.38
CA SER A 19 -22.25 4.84 10.92
C SER A 19 -22.33 6.16 10.13
N ASN A 20 -21.90 7.28 10.70
CA ASN A 20 -22.04 8.58 10.05
C ASN A 20 -20.79 8.94 9.24
N SER A 21 -20.90 8.83 7.92
CA SER A 21 -19.98 9.35 6.90
C SER A 21 -18.61 8.67 6.78
N GLN A 22 -18.59 7.44 6.25
CA GLN A 22 -17.38 6.94 5.57
C GLN A 22 -17.28 7.62 4.20
N SER A 23 -16.37 8.59 4.04
CA SER A 23 -16.06 9.12 2.71
C SER A 23 -15.19 8.10 1.97
N GLN A 24 -15.79 7.27 1.13
CA GLN A 24 -15.04 6.35 0.28
C GLN A 24 -14.46 7.13 -0.90
N GLY A 25 -13.16 7.37 -0.87
CA GLY A 25 -12.43 7.96 -1.98
C GLY A 25 -11.78 6.87 -2.83
N VAL A 26 -11.89 6.97 -4.15
CA VAL A 26 -10.96 6.28 -5.06
C VAL A 26 -9.72 7.16 -5.16
N SER A 27 -8.56 6.59 -4.83
CA SER A 27 -7.30 7.33 -4.94
C SER A 27 -6.43 6.75 -6.04
N PHE A 28 -5.67 7.59 -6.72
CA PHE A 28 -4.56 7.15 -7.54
C PHE A 28 -3.27 7.45 -6.78
N SER A 29 -2.52 6.42 -6.46
CA SER A 29 -1.21 6.57 -5.83
C SER A 29 -0.22 5.79 -6.68
N TYR A 30 0.88 6.43 -7.04
CA TYR A 30 1.91 5.84 -7.88
C TYR A 30 3.12 5.50 -7.01
N LEU A 31 3.74 4.34 -7.24
CA LEU A 31 4.98 3.98 -6.55
C LEU A 31 6.15 4.23 -7.51
N PHE A 32 7.12 5.02 -7.04
CA PHE A 32 8.35 5.37 -7.76
C PHE A 32 9.54 4.65 -7.09
N PRO A 33 9.87 3.42 -7.49
CA PRO A 33 11.03 2.71 -6.95
C PRO A 33 12.34 3.30 -7.48
N THR A 34 13.36 3.38 -6.63
CA THR A 34 14.73 3.68 -7.05
C THR A 34 15.24 2.51 -7.92
N ASN A 35 15.60 2.72 -9.19
CA ASN A 35 16.02 1.66 -10.12
C ASN A 35 14.96 0.57 -10.39
N GLY A 36 13.68 0.91 -10.32
CA GLY A 36 12.58 0.06 -10.78
C GLY A 36 11.70 0.77 -11.79
N TYR A 37 10.60 0.12 -12.18
CA TYR A 37 9.62 0.71 -13.07
C TYR A 37 8.47 1.36 -12.29
N LEU A 38 7.92 2.44 -12.84
CA LEU A 38 6.75 3.12 -12.30
C LEU A 38 5.61 2.12 -12.10
N SER A 39 5.11 2.00 -10.87
CA SER A 39 3.97 1.12 -10.57
C SER A 39 2.69 1.94 -10.47
N ALA A 40 1.67 1.49 -11.20
CA ALA A 40 0.36 2.10 -11.22
C ALA A 40 -0.62 1.33 -10.33
N PRO A 41 -1.59 2.02 -9.70
CA PRO A 41 -2.64 1.36 -8.95
C PRO A 41 -3.61 0.67 -9.92
N VAL A 42 -4.13 -0.48 -9.51
CA VAL A 42 -5.18 -1.19 -10.27
C VAL A 42 -6.53 -0.62 -9.86
N SER A 43 -7.18 0.11 -10.75
CA SER A 43 -8.57 0.55 -10.55
C SER A 43 -9.52 -0.67 -10.62
N PRO A 44 -10.59 -0.75 -9.80
CA PRO A 44 -11.01 0.16 -8.73
C PRO A 44 -10.46 -0.21 -7.34
N PHE A 45 -9.43 -1.06 -7.26
CA PHE A 45 -8.90 -1.62 -6.02
C PHE A 45 -7.99 -0.65 -5.25
N SER A 46 -8.32 0.64 -5.23
CA SER A 46 -7.62 1.66 -4.45
C SER A 46 -8.60 2.48 -3.62
N LEU A 47 -8.89 1.98 -2.42
CA LEU A 47 -9.78 2.59 -1.45
C LEU A 47 -8.99 3.36 -0.40
N ARG A 48 -9.42 4.58 -0.10
CA ARG A 48 -8.89 5.41 1.00
C ARG A 48 -10.02 6.04 1.81
N GLY A 49 -9.67 6.47 3.01
CA GLY A 49 -10.60 7.17 3.92
C GLY A 49 -11.59 6.24 4.63
N VAL A 50 -11.28 4.94 4.71
CA VAL A 50 -12.11 3.97 5.43
C VAL A 50 -11.74 4.05 6.90
N GLY A 51 -12.62 4.58 7.74
CA GLY A 51 -12.33 4.69 9.16
C GLY A 51 -13.31 5.57 9.92
N LEU A 52 -12.87 6.06 11.07
CA LEU A 52 -13.65 6.91 11.97
C LEU A 52 -13.18 8.36 11.84
N ASP A 53 -14.08 9.25 11.44
CA ASP A 53 -13.85 10.69 11.35
C ASP A 53 -14.67 11.39 12.44
N PHE A 54 -13.99 12.01 13.41
CA PHE A 54 -14.59 12.74 14.52
C PHE A 54 -14.58 14.26 14.28
N GLY A 55 -14.58 14.69 13.01
CA GLY A 55 -14.58 16.09 12.60
C GLY A 55 -13.18 16.67 12.53
N LEU A 56 -12.62 17.07 13.68
CA LEU A 56 -11.29 17.67 13.79
C LEU A 56 -10.16 16.63 13.81
N VAL A 57 -10.47 15.42 14.24
CA VAL A 57 -9.53 14.30 14.34
C VAL A 57 -10.18 13.06 13.77
N GLY A 58 -9.44 12.21 13.07
CA GLY A 58 -9.93 10.95 12.56
C GLY A 58 -8.83 9.90 12.48
N VAL A 59 -9.24 8.64 12.47
CA VAL A 59 -8.36 7.50 12.20
C VAL A 59 -8.92 6.80 10.97
N GLU A 60 -8.15 6.84 9.90
CA GLU A 60 -8.52 6.35 8.57
C GLU A 60 -7.52 5.26 8.15
N THR A 61 -8.00 4.32 7.34
CA THR A 61 -7.20 3.29 6.70
C THR A 61 -7.63 3.16 5.24
N GLY A 62 -6.96 2.28 4.51
CA GLY A 62 -7.24 2.02 3.11
C GLY A 62 -6.66 0.72 2.61
N PHE A 63 -6.84 0.49 1.32
CA PHE A 63 -6.29 -0.66 0.62
C PHE A 63 -6.04 -0.26 -0.83
N THR A 64 -4.83 -0.52 -1.32
CA THR A 64 -4.51 -0.33 -2.74
C THR A 64 -3.82 -1.56 -3.30
N LEU A 65 -4.35 -2.11 -4.39
CA LEU A 65 -3.66 -3.11 -5.21
C LEU A 65 -2.86 -2.41 -6.33
N TYR A 66 -1.62 -2.85 -6.52
CA TYR A 66 -0.69 -2.33 -7.51
C TYR A 66 -0.28 -3.40 -8.49
N THR A 67 -0.19 -3.02 -9.76
CA THR A 67 0.64 -3.73 -10.73
C THR A 67 2.06 -3.19 -10.63
N VAL A 68 3.00 -4.08 -10.32
CA VAL A 68 4.40 -3.74 -10.13
C VAL A 68 5.20 -4.31 -11.29
N PRO A 69 5.54 -3.49 -12.30
CA PRO A 69 6.22 -3.97 -13.51
C PRO A 69 7.66 -4.42 -13.25
N GLY A 70 8.33 -3.82 -12.29
CA GLY A 70 9.68 -4.21 -11.91
C GLY A 70 10.18 -3.47 -10.68
N LEU A 71 10.85 -4.20 -9.79
CA LEU A 71 11.47 -3.67 -8.58
C LEU A 71 12.97 -4.01 -8.54
N PRO A 72 13.78 -3.12 -7.93
CA PRO A 72 15.12 -3.48 -7.50
C PRO A 72 15.06 -4.53 -6.39
N ILE A 73 16.21 -5.13 -6.11
CA ILE A 73 16.46 -5.91 -4.89
C ILE A 73 17.62 -5.21 -4.21
N ASP A 74 17.42 -4.82 -2.95
CA ASP A 74 18.46 -4.24 -2.10
C ASP A 74 19.25 -5.36 -1.39
N ASP A 75 20.33 -4.99 -0.71
CA ASP A 75 21.20 -5.91 0.04
C ASP A 75 21.85 -7.01 -0.83
N LEU A 76 22.14 -6.67 -2.08
CA LEU A 76 22.95 -7.49 -2.99
C LEU A 76 24.40 -7.00 -2.98
N PRO A 77 25.39 -7.89 -3.22
CA PRO A 77 26.80 -7.50 -3.34
C PRO A 77 27.09 -6.68 -4.61
N PHE A 78 26.07 -6.41 -5.43
CA PHE A 78 26.14 -5.62 -6.65
C PHE A 78 24.93 -4.70 -6.78
N LYS A 79 25.07 -3.64 -7.58
CA LYS A 79 23.95 -2.81 -8.01
C LYS A 79 23.55 -3.21 -9.42
N SER A 80 22.24 -3.31 -9.65
CA SER A 80 21.67 -3.50 -10.98
C SER A 80 20.98 -2.22 -11.42
N GLU A 81 21.26 -1.77 -12.63
CA GLU A 81 20.52 -0.65 -13.26
C GLU A 81 19.12 -1.08 -13.73
N LYS A 82 18.87 -2.39 -13.82
CA LYS A 82 17.61 -2.97 -14.28
C LYS A 82 16.88 -3.67 -13.13
N PRO A 83 15.54 -3.66 -13.10
CA PRO A 83 14.79 -4.35 -12.06
C PRO A 83 15.05 -5.85 -12.11
N LEU A 84 15.25 -6.42 -10.92
CA LEU A 84 15.60 -7.82 -10.73
C LEU A 84 14.39 -8.67 -10.34
N MET A 85 13.32 -8.03 -9.87
CA MET A 85 12.06 -8.67 -9.52
C MET A 85 10.93 -8.04 -10.34
N GLY A 86 9.93 -8.82 -10.76
CA GLY A 86 8.75 -8.41 -11.50
C GLY A 86 8.63 -9.04 -12.90
N PRO A 87 7.46 -8.92 -13.55
CA PRO A 87 6.26 -8.22 -13.07
C PRO A 87 5.50 -9.01 -11.98
N GLY A 88 4.84 -8.30 -11.06
CA GLY A 88 4.08 -8.87 -9.94
C GLY A 88 2.96 -7.95 -9.42
N PHE A 89 2.34 -8.33 -8.31
CA PHE A 89 1.30 -7.56 -7.64
C PHE A 89 1.69 -7.21 -6.21
N ALA A 90 1.39 -5.99 -5.79
CA ALA A 90 1.60 -5.57 -4.41
C ALA A 90 0.32 -4.98 -3.81
N THR A 91 0.09 -5.23 -2.53
CA THR A 91 -0.99 -4.61 -1.77
C THR A 91 -0.43 -3.65 -0.73
N LEU A 92 -1.00 -2.45 -0.69
CA LEU A 92 -0.67 -1.42 0.27
C LEU A 92 -1.82 -1.23 1.25
N VAL A 93 -1.49 -1.27 2.54
CA VAL A 93 -2.44 -0.97 3.63
C VAL A 93 -1.87 0.21 4.41
N PRO A 94 -2.44 1.42 4.28
CA PRO A 94 -2.04 2.59 5.04
C PRO A 94 -2.88 2.73 6.30
N LEU A 95 -2.26 3.05 7.43
CA LEU A 95 -2.93 3.52 8.64
C LEU A 95 -2.64 5.01 8.79
N GLN A 96 -3.67 5.84 8.85
CA GLN A 96 -3.57 7.30 8.80
C GLN A 96 -4.35 7.94 9.96
N LEU A 97 -3.68 8.78 10.73
CA LEU A 97 -4.30 9.76 11.62
C LEU A 97 -4.56 11.04 10.82
N SER A 98 -5.80 11.50 10.79
CA SER A 98 -6.21 12.74 10.14
C SER A 98 -6.47 13.83 11.17
N LEU A 99 -5.89 15.01 10.96
CA LEU A 99 -6.20 16.24 11.70
C LEU A 99 -6.78 17.22 10.70
N GLY A 100 -8.04 17.62 10.89
CA GLY A 100 -8.80 18.34 9.88
C GLY A 100 -9.45 19.62 10.37
N VAL A 101 -9.53 20.62 9.50
CA VAL A 101 -10.43 21.76 9.66
C VAL A 101 -11.41 21.74 8.50
N LYS A 102 -12.69 21.51 8.80
CA LYS A 102 -13.77 21.46 7.80
C LYS A 102 -14.48 22.82 7.74
N SER A 103 -14.37 23.51 6.60
CA SER A 103 -15.21 24.66 6.25
C SER A 103 -16.28 24.23 5.23
N LYS A 104 -17.34 25.05 5.04
CA LYS A 104 -18.45 24.75 4.11
C LYS A 104 -18.01 24.58 2.65
N ALA A 105 -16.86 25.14 2.27
CA ALA A 105 -16.36 25.11 0.89
C ALA A 105 -15.02 24.36 0.72
N VAL A 106 -14.22 24.23 1.78
CA VAL A 106 -12.87 23.66 1.71
C VAL A 106 -12.60 22.83 2.97
N SER A 107 -12.06 21.63 2.80
CA SER A 107 -11.59 20.78 3.89
C SER A 107 -10.08 20.63 3.79
N PHE A 108 -9.37 21.04 4.84
CA PHE A 108 -7.94 20.74 4.98
C PHE A 108 -7.80 19.56 5.93
N LYS A 109 -7.06 18.52 5.50
CA LYS A 109 -6.71 17.37 6.33
C LYS A 109 -5.20 17.17 6.27
N VAL A 110 -4.55 17.18 7.45
CA VAL A 110 -3.18 16.72 7.62
C VAL A 110 -3.26 15.24 7.96
N LEU A 111 -2.64 14.40 7.13
CA LEU A 111 -2.63 12.95 7.31
C LEU A 111 -1.22 12.53 7.71
N GLY A 112 -1.10 11.72 8.76
CA GLY A 112 0.16 11.10 9.17
C GLY A 112 -0.06 9.65 9.56
N GLY A 113 0.93 8.78 9.38
CA GLY A 113 0.82 7.40 9.83
C GLY A 113 1.76 6.44 9.12
N GLY A 114 1.44 5.15 9.20
CA GLY A 114 2.26 4.07 8.67
C GLY A 114 1.67 3.46 7.41
N PHE A 115 2.51 2.83 6.60
CA PHE A 115 2.05 2.02 5.47
C PHE A 115 2.80 0.69 5.44
N GLY A 116 2.08 -0.38 5.13
CA GLY A 116 2.64 -1.69 4.84
C GLY A 116 2.44 -2.02 3.37
N ILE A 117 3.44 -2.64 2.75
CA ILE A 117 3.37 -3.16 1.37
C ILE A 117 3.69 -4.66 1.42
N TRP A 118 2.83 -5.48 0.81
CA TRP A 118 3.04 -6.91 0.65
C TRP A 118 3.05 -7.27 -0.84
N ASN A 119 4.11 -7.91 -1.33
CA ASN A 119 4.17 -8.45 -2.69
C ASN A 119 3.59 -9.88 -2.75
N ILE A 120 2.46 -10.07 -3.46
CA ILE A 120 1.66 -11.30 -3.43
C ILE A 120 2.12 -12.31 -4.51
N ASN A 121 2.85 -11.85 -5.52
CA ASN A 121 3.38 -12.72 -6.57
C ASN A 121 4.73 -12.18 -7.08
N PRO A 122 5.78 -12.22 -6.25
CA PRO A 122 7.11 -11.80 -6.67
C PRO A 122 7.63 -12.80 -7.70
N ARG A 123 7.92 -12.31 -8.91
CA ARG A 123 8.62 -13.08 -9.94
C ARG A 123 10.06 -12.60 -10.02
N ILE A 124 11.03 -13.49 -10.13
CA ILE A 124 12.41 -13.09 -10.42
C ILE A 124 12.52 -12.85 -11.92
N ASN A 125 13.17 -11.76 -12.31
CA ASN A 125 13.51 -11.50 -13.70
C ASN A 125 14.84 -12.16 -14.02
N TYR A 126 14.79 -13.48 -14.30
CA TYR A 126 15.97 -14.32 -14.52
C TYR A 126 16.97 -13.72 -15.52
N GLY A 127 16.50 -13.19 -16.65
CA GLY A 127 17.39 -12.56 -17.62
C GLY A 127 18.10 -11.31 -17.08
N ASN A 128 17.45 -10.49 -16.25
CA ASN A 128 18.11 -9.33 -15.63
C ASN A 128 19.03 -9.73 -14.49
N PHE A 129 18.68 -10.76 -13.74
CA PHE A 129 19.51 -11.27 -12.65
C PHE A 129 20.81 -11.88 -13.16
N ASP A 130 20.74 -12.73 -14.19
CA ASP A 130 21.92 -13.35 -14.80
C ASP A 130 22.87 -12.29 -15.38
N ARG A 131 22.33 -11.29 -16.08
CA ARG A 131 23.11 -10.15 -16.58
C ARG A 131 23.79 -9.38 -15.45
N ALA A 132 23.08 -9.09 -14.37
CA ALA A 132 23.65 -8.39 -13.24
C ALA A 132 24.76 -9.20 -12.53
N VAL A 133 24.59 -10.52 -12.41
CA VAL A 133 25.63 -11.42 -11.86
C VAL A 133 26.85 -11.49 -12.79
N ARG A 134 26.62 -11.61 -14.10
CA ARG A 134 27.68 -11.61 -15.11
C ARG A 134 28.53 -10.35 -15.02
N ASP A 135 27.87 -9.19 -14.97
CA ASP A 135 28.54 -7.89 -14.92
C ASP A 135 29.29 -7.71 -13.60
N PHE A 136 28.74 -8.18 -12.48
CA PHE A 136 29.42 -8.16 -11.17
C PHE A 136 30.64 -9.08 -11.09
N LYS A 137 30.55 -10.28 -11.65
CA LYS A 137 31.62 -11.29 -11.61
C LYS A 137 32.66 -11.13 -12.71
N GLY A 138 32.42 -10.24 -13.67
CA GLY A 138 33.27 -10.09 -14.85
C GLY A 138 33.28 -11.35 -15.72
N TRP A 139 32.17 -12.09 -15.77
CA TRP A 139 32.07 -13.28 -16.61
C TRP A 139 31.78 -12.92 -18.06
N ASP A 140 32.32 -13.69 -18.99
CA ASP A 140 31.98 -13.52 -20.42
C ASP A 140 30.51 -13.86 -20.69
N VAL A 141 29.99 -14.88 -19.98
CA VAL A 141 28.62 -15.38 -20.11
C VAL A 141 28.07 -15.80 -18.74
N ALA A 142 26.81 -15.47 -18.47
CA ALA A 142 25.99 -16.11 -17.44
C ALA A 142 24.62 -16.41 -18.04
N ASN A 143 24.22 -17.67 -18.03
CA ASN A 143 22.87 -18.11 -18.44
C ASN A 143 22.36 -19.07 -17.37
N ALA A 144 21.16 -18.84 -16.86
CA ALA A 144 20.42 -19.86 -16.15
C ALA A 144 19.95 -20.93 -17.16
N ASP A 145 20.21 -22.20 -16.86
CA ASP A 145 19.50 -23.31 -17.52
C ASP A 145 18.05 -23.31 -17.01
N LEU A 146 17.09 -23.33 -17.95
CA LEU A 146 15.65 -23.30 -17.69
C LEU A 146 15.10 -24.67 -17.26
#